data_AF-B5IMA8-F1
#
_entry.id   AF-B5IMA8-F1
#
_cell.length_a   1.000
_cell.length_b   1.000
_cell.length_c   1.000
_cell.angle_alpha   90.00
_cell.angle_beta   90.00
_cell.angle_gamma   90.00
#
_symmetry.space_group_name_H-M   'P 1'
#
loop_
_entity.id
_entity.type
_entity.pdbx_description
1 polymer ?
#
loop_
_entity_poly.entity_id
_entity_poly.type
_entity_poly.pdbx_seq_one_letter_code
_entity_poly.pdbx_strand_id
1 'polypeptide(L)'
;MGSERPCVSLCSESLLGSLCREADRLWQRCRSLAGALERCMDPHLRARLSAELADLQRRRGELERLARAWHRRGGLDPLLLAFLAEISSRSIGRGVGEAL
;
A
#
# COMPACT_ATOMS: atom_id res chain seq x y z
N MET A 1 -30.35 27.77 -2.54
CA MET A 1 -30.56 26.33 -2.22
C MET A 1 -30.06 25.56 -3.43
N GLY A 2 -28.83 25.07 -3.50
CA GLY A 2 -28.09 24.33 -2.48
C GLY A 2 -28.27 22.84 -2.76
N SER A 3 -27.58 22.33 -3.80
CA SER A 3 -27.50 20.89 -4.06
C SER A 3 -26.24 20.58 -4.86
N GLU A 4 -25.09 20.86 -4.25
CA GLU A 4 -23.81 20.34 -4.72
C GLU A 4 -23.73 18.89 -4.26
N ARG A 5 -23.98 17.96 -5.19
CA ARG A 5 -23.74 16.54 -4.99
C ARG A 5 -22.24 16.36 -4.70
N PRO A 6 -21.84 15.63 -3.63
CA PRO A 6 -20.43 15.43 -3.34
C PRO A 6 -19.81 14.63 -4.49
N CYS A 7 -18.92 15.30 -5.21
CA CYS A 7 -18.12 14.75 -6.29
C CYS A 7 -17.18 13.68 -5.71
N VAL A 8 -17.59 12.42 -5.79
CA VAL A 8 -16.74 11.24 -5.46
C VAL A 8 -15.60 11.06 -6.49
N SER A 9 -15.44 11.99 -7.44
CA SER A 9 -14.47 11.92 -8.54
C SER A 9 -13.13 12.65 -8.28
N LEU A 10 -13.02 13.45 -7.21
CA LEU A 10 -11.82 14.29 -6.96
C LEU A 10 -10.59 13.52 -6.45
N CYS A 11 -10.75 12.25 -6.07
CA CYS A 11 -9.61 11.39 -5.74
C CYS A 11 -8.89 10.84 -7.00
N SER A 12 -9.38 11.09 -8.20
CA SER A 12 -8.90 10.38 -9.40
C SER A 12 -7.79 11.11 -10.17
N GLU A 13 -7.55 12.40 -9.90
CA GLU A 13 -6.54 13.21 -10.62
C GLU A 13 -5.51 13.90 -9.69
N SER A 14 -5.68 13.82 -8.37
CA SER A 14 -4.72 14.39 -7.43
C SER A 14 -3.54 13.42 -7.16
N LEU A 15 -2.38 13.98 -6.82
CA LEU A 15 -1.20 13.20 -6.42
C LEU A 15 -1.53 12.19 -5.32
N LEU A 16 -2.30 12.62 -4.30
CA LEU A 16 -2.75 11.74 -3.22
C LEU A 16 -3.63 10.60 -3.72
N GLY A 17 -4.52 10.89 -4.65
CA GLY A 17 -5.32 9.90 -5.36
C GLY A 17 -4.51 8.83 -6.08
N SER A 18 -3.45 9.25 -6.76
CA SER A 18 -2.50 8.33 -7.41
C SER A 18 -1.72 7.49 -6.40
N LEU A 19 -1.29 8.08 -5.28
CA LEU A 19 -0.58 7.36 -4.21
C LEU A 19 -1.49 6.36 -3.48
N CYS A 20 -2.77 6.67 -3.27
CA CYS A 20 -3.73 5.73 -2.71
C CYS A 20 -3.91 4.51 -3.64
N ARG A 21 -4.01 4.73 -4.96
CA ARG A 21 -4.07 3.64 -5.94
C ARG A 21 -2.78 2.83 -6.00
N GLU A 22 -1.63 3.48 -5.86
CA GLU A 22 -0.35 2.78 -5.78
C GLU A 22 -0.26 1.91 -4.51
N ALA A 23 -0.67 2.44 -3.36
CA ALA A 23 -0.70 1.69 -2.11
C ALA A 23 -1.62 0.46 -2.20
N ASP A 24 -2.80 0.59 -2.82
CA ASP A 24 -3.71 -0.54 -3.06
C ASP A 24 -3.10 -1.59 -4.00
N ARG A 25 -2.47 -1.16 -5.12
CA ARG A 25 -1.78 -2.08 -6.04
C ARG A 25 -0.63 -2.83 -5.36
N LEU A 26 0.15 -2.14 -4.52
CA LEU A 26 1.23 -2.75 -3.75
C LEU A 26 0.66 -3.82 -2.80
N TRP A 27 -0.44 -3.51 -2.12
CA TRP A 27 -1.10 -4.45 -1.22
C TRP A 27 -1.61 -5.70 -1.96
N GLN A 28 -2.29 -5.52 -3.08
CA GLN A 28 -2.78 -6.63 -3.93
C GLN A 28 -1.63 -7.51 -4.42
N ARG A 29 -0.54 -6.91 -4.90
CA ARG A 29 0.64 -7.65 -5.39
C ARG A 29 1.32 -8.43 -4.28
N CYS A 30 1.48 -7.82 -3.11
CA CYS A 30 2.06 -8.52 -1.97
C CYS A 30 1.21 -9.72 -1.53
N ARG A 31 -0.12 -9.58 -1.50
CA ARG A 31 -1.02 -10.68 -1.18
C ARG A 31 -0.95 -11.79 -2.22
N SER A 32 -0.86 -11.45 -3.50
CA SER A 32 -0.69 -12.42 -4.58
C SER A 32 0.64 -13.19 -4.45
N LEU A 33 1.74 -12.50 -4.19
CA LEU A 33 3.06 -13.11 -4.00
C LEU A 33 3.13 -13.97 -2.73
N ALA A 34 2.51 -13.54 -1.63
CA ALA A 34 2.43 -14.34 -0.41
C ALA A 34 1.70 -15.67 -0.67
N GLY A 35 0.54 -15.62 -1.35
CA GLY A 35 -0.19 -16.84 -1.74
C GLY A 35 0.55 -17.70 -2.78
N ALA A 36 1.40 -17.10 -3.62
CA ALA A 36 2.26 -17.85 -4.54
C ALA A 36 3.41 -18.55 -3.80
N LEU A 37 4.03 -17.88 -2.83
CA LEU A 37 5.09 -18.41 -1.98
C LEU A 37 4.64 -19.63 -1.17
N GLU A 38 3.41 -19.61 -0.65
CA GLU A 38 2.83 -20.75 0.09
C GLU A 38 2.75 -22.03 -0.75
N ARG A 39 2.60 -21.91 -2.07
CA ARG A 39 2.46 -23.05 -3.00
C ARG A 39 3.74 -23.36 -3.78
N CYS A 40 4.79 -22.55 -3.62
CA CYS A 40 6.01 -22.67 -4.41
C CYS A 40 6.97 -23.69 -3.78
N MET A 41 7.20 -24.80 -4.48
CA MET A 41 8.16 -25.83 -4.06
C MET A 41 9.54 -25.66 -4.69
N ASP A 42 9.67 -24.84 -5.73
CA ASP A 42 10.96 -24.55 -6.36
C ASP A 42 11.75 -23.56 -5.49
N PRO A 43 12.93 -23.94 -4.97
CA PRO A 43 13.68 -23.11 -4.02
C PRO A 43 14.23 -21.83 -4.65
N HIS A 44 14.59 -21.85 -5.93
CA HIS A 44 15.14 -20.69 -6.61
C HIS A 44 14.04 -19.66 -6.94
N LEU A 45 12.90 -20.13 -7.42
CA LEU A 45 11.71 -19.31 -7.64
C LEU A 45 11.20 -18.75 -6.31
N ARG A 46 11.17 -19.56 -5.25
CA ARG A 46 10.80 -19.11 -3.91
C ARG A 46 11.72 -17.99 -3.42
N ALA A 47 13.03 -18.12 -3.56
CA ALA A 47 13.98 -17.07 -3.19
C ALA A 47 13.73 -15.76 -3.95
N ARG A 48 13.46 -15.84 -5.26
CA ARG A 48 13.12 -14.67 -6.09
C ARG A 48 11.81 -14.01 -5.66
N LEU A 49 10.75 -14.80 -5.43
CA LEU A 49 9.45 -14.28 -4.98
C LEU A 49 9.53 -13.68 -3.58
N SER A 50 10.34 -14.25 -2.68
CA SER A 50 10.61 -13.69 -1.35
C SER A 50 11.35 -12.35 -1.44
N ALA A 51 12.36 -12.23 -2.29
CA ALA A 51 13.06 -10.96 -2.52
C ALA A 51 12.11 -9.89 -3.08
N GLU A 52 11.27 -10.25 -4.06
CA GLU A 52 10.27 -9.33 -4.61
C GLU A 52 9.26 -8.88 -3.55
N LEU A 53 8.78 -9.80 -2.70
CA LEU A 53 7.86 -9.47 -1.61
C LEU A 53 8.52 -8.51 -0.60
N ALA A 54 9.78 -8.75 -0.24
CA ALA A 54 10.53 -7.87 0.66
C ALA A 54 10.67 -6.45 0.08
N ASP A 55 10.98 -6.33 -1.22
CA ASP A 55 11.06 -5.02 -1.89
C ASP A 55 9.73 -4.28 -1.91
N LEU A 56 8.61 -4.98 -2.15
CA LEU A 56 7.29 -4.38 -2.12
C LEU A 56 6.89 -3.94 -0.71
N GLN A 57 7.23 -4.73 0.32
CA GLN A 57 7.02 -4.35 1.71
C GLN A 57 7.84 -3.11 2.09
N ARG A 58 9.08 -3.00 1.62
CA ARG A 58 9.92 -1.80 1.80
C ARG A 58 9.27 -0.56 1.17
N ARG A 59 8.83 -0.64 -0.09
CA ARG A 59 8.13 0.45 -0.78
C ARG A 59 6.85 0.88 -0.05
N ARG A 60 6.07 -0.08 0.45
CA ARG A 60 4.90 0.21 1.29
C ARG A 60 5.29 0.99 2.55
N GLY A 61 6.36 0.59 3.24
CA GLY A 61 6.87 1.31 4.41
C GLY A 61 7.41 2.71 4.09
N GLU A 62 7.94 2.93 2.88
CA GLU A 62 8.28 4.27 2.38
C GLU A 62 7.03 5.14 2.20
N LEU A 63 5.98 4.62 1.57
CA LEU A 63 4.70 5.33 1.42
C LEU A 63 4.05 5.66 2.76
N GLU A 64 4.06 4.73 3.71
CA GLU A 64 3.54 4.97 5.06
C GLU A 64 4.30 6.10 5.77
N ARG A 65 5.64 6.09 5.70
CA ARG A 65 6.47 7.15 6.28
C ARG A 65 6.18 8.51 5.63
N LEU A 66 6.02 8.55 4.30
CA LEU A 66 5.66 9.77 3.58
C LEU A 66 4.28 10.29 3.99
N ALA A 67 3.28 9.42 4.05
CA ALA A 67 1.93 9.78 4.48
C ALA A 67 1.91 10.38 5.89
N ARG A 68 2.61 9.73 6.84
CA ARG A 68 2.75 10.24 8.22
C ARG A 68 3.51 11.57 8.27
N ALA A 69 4.55 11.73 7.44
CA ALA A 69 5.32 12.98 7.38
C ALA A 69 4.47 14.14 6.85
N TRP A 70 3.68 13.92 5.81
CA TRP A 70 2.74 14.92 5.29
C TRP A 70 1.62 15.23 6.26
N HIS A 71 1.11 14.23 6.98
CA HIS A 71 0.11 14.44 8.01
C HIS A 71 0.62 15.41 9.10
N ARG A 72 1.89 15.29 9.51
CA ARG A 72 2.52 16.22 10.46
C ARG A 72 2.80 17.61 9.87
N ARG A 73 3.12 17.70 8.58
CA ARG A 73 3.47 18.96 7.91
C ARG A 73 2.24 19.85 7.63
N GLY A 74 1.06 19.24 7.46
CA GLY A 74 -0.16 19.94 7.08
C GLY A 74 -0.13 20.44 5.63
N GLY A 75 -1.20 21.12 5.21
CA GLY A 75 -1.32 21.71 3.86
C GLY A 75 -1.84 20.78 2.76
N LEU A 76 -2.14 19.52 3.09
CA LEU A 76 -2.81 18.57 2.22
C LEU A 76 -4.12 18.12 2.86
N ASP A 77 -5.03 17.56 2.05
CA ASP A 77 -6.31 17.03 2.53
C ASP A 77 -6.10 16.01 3.66
N PRO A 78 -6.55 16.30 4.89
CA PRO A 78 -6.36 15.43 6.04
C PRO A 78 -7.01 14.06 5.89
N LEU A 79 -8.16 13.98 5.20
CA LEU A 79 -8.89 12.73 4.98
C LEU A 79 -8.12 11.83 4.01
N LEU A 80 -7.63 12.39 2.90
CA LEU A 80 -6.82 11.62 1.94
C LEU A 80 -5.51 11.13 2.55
N LEU A 81 -4.87 11.95 3.39
CA LEU A 81 -3.66 11.53 4.11
C LEU A 81 -3.95 10.44 5.13
N ALA A 82 -5.05 10.53 5.87
CA ALA A 82 -5.48 9.48 6.79
C ALA A 82 -5.75 8.18 6.03
N PHE A 83 -6.40 8.26 4.87
CA PHE A 83 -6.68 7.11 4.01
C PHE A 83 -5.41 6.47 3.44
N LEU A 84 -4.46 7.28 2.97
CA LEU A 84 -3.16 6.81 2.50
C LEU A 84 -2.37 6.13 3.62
N ALA A 85 -2.34 6.72 4.82
CA ALA A 85 -1.68 6.14 5.98
C ALA A 85 -2.33 4.80 6.39
N GLU A 86 -3.66 4.74 6.42
CA GLU A 86 -4.40 3.52 6.71
C GLU A 86 -4.06 2.41 5.70
N ILE A 87 -4.23 2.64 4.40
CA ILE A 87 -3.97 1.61 3.37
C ILE A 87 -2.51 1.15 3.36
N SER A 88 -1.56 2.08 3.54
CA SER A 88 -0.14 1.74 3.59
C SER A 88 0.26 1.01 4.87
N SER A 89 -0.42 1.23 5.99
CA SER A 89 -0.16 0.52 7.25
C SER A 89 -0.71 -0.90 7.32
N ARG A 90 -1.66 -1.25 6.43
CA ARG A 90 -2.26 -2.60 6.40
C ARG A 90 -1.18 -3.65 6.22
N SER A 91 -0.94 -4.41 7.29
CA SER A 91 -0.06 -5.57 7.22
C SER A 91 -0.62 -6.56 6.19
N ILE A 92 0.26 -7.16 5.39
CA ILE A 92 -0.13 -8.36 4.65
C ILE A 92 0.00 -9.43 5.73
N GLY A 93 -1.12 -9.70 6.40
CA GLY A 93 -1.13 -10.56 7.57
C GLY A 93 -0.37 -11.86 7.34
N ARG A 94 0.61 -12.10 8.21
CA ARG A 94 1.06 -13.39 8.74
C ARG A 94 1.20 -14.53 7.71
N GLY A 95 2.34 -14.56 7.01
CA GLY A 95 2.73 -15.72 6.19
C GLY A 95 4.19 -15.77 5.75
N VAL A 96 4.97 -14.67 5.88
CA VAL A 96 6.35 -14.62 5.37
C VAL A 96 7.34 -14.01 6.37
N GLY A 97 7.22 -14.37 7.65
CA GLY A 97 8.04 -13.78 8.71
C GLY A 97 8.38 -14.67 9.91
N GLU A 98 8.17 -15.98 9.84
CA GLU A 98 8.68 -16.94 10.84
C GLU A 98 9.29 -18.14 10.11
N ALA A 99 10.44 -17.91 9.49
CA ALA A 99 11.39 -18.95 9.08
C ALA A 99 12.75 -18.27 8.86
N LEU A 100 13.29 -17.74 9.95
CA LEU A 100 14.73 -17.62 10.15
C LEU A 100 15.12 -18.74 11.12
#